data_AF-A0A8T4FNU2-F1
#
_entry.id   AF-A0A8T4FNU2-F1
#
_cell.length_a   1.000
_cell.length_b   1.000
_cell.length_c   1.000
_cell.angle_alpha   90.00
_cell.angle_beta   90.00
_cell.angle_gamma   90.00
#
_symmetry.space_group_name_H-M   'P 1'
#
loop_
_entity.id
_entity.type
_entity.pdbx_description
1 polymer ?
#
loop_
_entity_poly.entity_id
_entity_poly.type
_entity_poly.pdbx_seq_one_letter_code
_entity_poly.pdbx_strand_id
1 'polypeptide(L)'
;MASEHEFLERFLDAVDAVESGGRGALSDDRRLREDYEGRFLPLVERFIVCRDEAVAAEIILFLASVRERSVHSKIKDLSVRGGDAVRMACTGYLKTMEDDDALIPSLFDIVEHEDGHRFMNAASRLSKIARAEDVQRARRTYGGVTGEMRSAMKAVIEGIIRRNPSLEAERDLLLSIPVIPDEDAFDRFLTNATDYIDVRYRRNVFPKRGISAKVRSNVADALAKIRRRLYNEADNLAYYDLDKSDRFEELSGLLAWASADLEDKSVFKDD
;
A
#
# COMPACT_ATOMS: atom_id res chain seq x y z
N MET A 1 4.16 -10.53 13.88
CA MET A 1 3.61 -11.03 12.61
C MET A 1 3.78 -12.53 12.67
N ALA A 2 2.68 -13.28 12.57
CA ALA A 2 2.73 -14.73 12.51
C ALA A 2 3.51 -15.20 11.27
N SER A 3 4.17 -16.34 11.38
CA SER A 3 4.71 -17.01 10.19
C SER A 3 3.56 -17.51 9.30
N GLU A 4 3.81 -17.68 8.01
CA GLU A 4 2.84 -18.30 7.09
C GLU A 4 2.36 -19.66 7.59
N HIS A 5 3.26 -20.43 8.23
CA HIS A 5 2.94 -21.72 8.83
C HIS A 5 1.95 -21.60 9.99
N GLU A 6 2.18 -20.65 10.91
CA GLU A 6 1.28 -20.42 12.06
C GLU A 6 -0.10 -19.94 11.62
N PHE A 7 -0.18 -19.08 10.59
CA PHE A 7 -1.47 -18.64 10.04
C PHE A 7 -2.21 -19.83 9.42
N LEU A 8 -1.52 -20.63 8.59
CA LEU A 8 -2.09 -21.78 7.92
C LEU A 8 -2.60 -22.85 8.87
N GLU A 9 -1.81 -23.20 9.89
CA GLU A 9 -2.20 -24.19 10.91
C GLU A 9 -3.51 -23.76 11.59
N ARG A 10 -3.55 -22.52 12.09
CA ARG A 10 -4.75 -21.98 12.74
C ARG A 10 -5.94 -21.89 11.80
N PHE A 11 -5.71 -21.52 10.54
CA PHE A 11 -6.76 -21.42 9.53
C PHE A 11 -7.37 -22.80 9.23
N LEU A 12 -6.55 -23.83 9.07
CA LEU A 12 -7.01 -25.19 8.80
C LEU A 12 -7.75 -25.78 10.01
N ASP A 13 -7.23 -25.59 11.23
CA ASP A 13 -7.94 -25.99 12.47
C ASP A 13 -9.33 -25.35 12.56
N ALA A 14 -9.43 -24.06 12.16
CA ALA A 14 -10.70 -23.36 12.14
C ALA A 14 -11.64 -23.88 11.04
N VAL A 15 -11.13 -24.28 9.87
CA VAL A 15 -11.92 -24.93 8.82
C VAL A 15 -12.45 -26.29 9.31
N ASP A 16 -11.61 -27.12 9.91
CA ASP A 16 -12.01 -28.44 10.46
C ASP A 16 -13.09 -28.28 11.54
N ALA A 17 -12.99 -27.22 12.35
CA ALA A 17 -14.01 -26.88 13.33
C ALA A 17 -15.36 -26.50 12.69
N VAL A 18 -15.34 -25.77 11.57
CA VAL A 18 -16.58 -25.45 10.81
C VAL A 18 -17.19 -26.69 10.18
N GLU A 19 -16.37 -27.56 9.57
CA GLU A 19 -16.83 -28.85 9.01
C GLU A 19 -17.46 -29.73 10.10
N SER A 20 -16.96 -29.63 11.33
CA SER A 20 -17.51 -30.31 12.52
C SER A 20 -18.78 -29.63 13.09
N GLY A 21 -19.28 -28.57 12.47
CA GLY A 21 -20.49 -27.84 12.86
C GLY A 21 -20.28 -26.61 13.76
N GLY A 22 -19.02 -26.21 14.00
CA GLY A 22 -18.66 -25.01 14.74
C GLY A 22 -18.97 -23.73 13.95
N ARG A 23 -19.70 -22.79 14.56
CA ARG A 23 -19.99 -21.47 13.97
C ARG A 23 -19.02 -20.42 14.52
N GLY A 24 -18.63 -19.45 13.69
CA GLY A 24 -17.72 -18.38 14.09
C GLY A 24 -16.24 -18.80 14.23
N ALA A 25 -15.89 -20.06 13.98
CA ALA A 25 -14.53 -20.55 14.16
C ALA A 25 -13.49 -19.78 13.32
N LEU A 26 -13.91 -19.25 12.16
CA LEU A 26 -13.10 -18.36 11.32
C LEU A 26 -13.41 -16.88 11.59
N SER A 27 -14.69 -16.49 11.46
CA SER A 27 -15.10 -15.08 11.48
C SER A 27 -14.97 -14.39 12.85
N ASP A 28 -15.08 -15.13 13.95
CA ASP A 28 -14.91 -14.60 15.31
C ASP A 28 -13.48 -14.77 15.84
N ASP A 29 -12.63 -15.56 15.18
CA ASP A 29 -11.24 -15.74 15.61
C ASP A 29 -10.46 -14.43 15.46
N ARG A 30 -10.22 -13.78 16.60
CA ARG A 30 -9.52 -12.50 16.66
C ARG A 30 -8.10 -12.59 16.13
N ARG A 31 -7.36 -13.65 16.47
CA ARG A 31 -5.94 -13.78 16.12
C ARG A 31 -5.80 -14.09 14.63
N LEU A 32 -6.66 -14.94 14.09
CA LEU A 32 -6.70 -15.20 12.65
C LEU A 32 -6.97 -13.91 11.85
N ARG A 33 -7.89 -13.06 12.33
CA ARG A 33 -8.16 -11.74 11.72
C ARG A 33 -7.00 -10.76 11.84
N GLU A 34 -6.32 -10.72 12.98
CA GLU A 34 -5.16 -9.84 13.22
C GLU A 34 -3.92 -10.26 12.41
N ASP A 35 -3.74 -11.57 12.21
CA ASP A 35 -2.61 -12.15 11.47
C ASP A 35 -2.87 -12.24 9.95
N TYR A 36 -4.09 -11.96 9.46
CA TYR A 36 -4.40 -11.99 8.03
C TYR A 36 -3.67 -10.88 7.27
N GLU A 37 -3.05 -11.27 6.16
CA GLU A 37 -2.43 -10.39 5.18
C GLU A 37 -2.93 -10.75 3.77
N GLY A 38 -3.02 -9.75 2.88
CA GLY A 38 -3.52 -9.96 1.51
C GLY A 38 -2.75 -11.03 0.71
N ARG A 39 -1.49 -11.30 1.07
CA ARG A 39 -0.70 -12.41 0.48
C ARG A 39 -1.29 -13.80 0.74
N PHE A 40 -2.10 -13.98 1.78
CA PHE A 40 -2.75 -15.26 2.11
C PHE A 40 -4.05 -15.46 1.34
N LEU A 41 -4.57 -14.44 0.63
CA LEU A 41 -5.81 -14.53 -0.11
C LEU A 41 -5.86 -15.74 -1.07
N PRO A 42 -4.83 -16.05 -1.89
CA PRO A 42 -4.90 -17.19 -2.82
C PRO A 42 -5.10 -18.56 -2.15
N LEU A 43 -4.78 -18.67 -0.85
CA LEU A 43 -5.00 -19.86 -0.03
C LEU A 43 -6.44 -19.89 0.48
N VAL A 44 -6.87 -18.79 1.11
CA VAL A 44 -8.22 -18.64 1.71
C VAL A 44 -9.31 -18.71 0.64
N GLU A 45 -9.10 -18.10 -0.52
CA GLU A 45 -10.08 -17.98 -1.59
C GLU A 45 -10.54 -19.35 -2.15
N ARG A 46 -9.70 -20.38 -2.04
CA ARG A 46 -10.02 -21.74 -2.50
C ARG A 46 -11.20 -22.35 -1.74
N PHE A 47 -11.43 -21.91 -0.50
CA PHE A 47 -12.50 -22.41 0.35
C PHE A 47 -13.83 -21.67 0.12
N ILE A 48 -13.85 -20.59 -0.67
CA ILE A 48 -15.09 -19.90 -1.05
C ILE A 48 -15.94 -20.75 -2.02
N VAL A 49 -15.30 -21.56 -2.86
CA VAL A 49 -15.96 -22.41 -3.87
C VAL A 49 -15.81 -23.90 -3.52
N CYS A 50 -15.82 -24.22 -2.23
CA CYS A 50 -15.79 -25.59 -1.77
C CYS A 50 -17.18 -26.23 -1.74
N ARG A 51 -17.23 -27.54 -1.55
CA ARG A 51 -18.49 -28.31 -1.52
C ARG A 51 -19.31 -28.05 -0.25
N ASP A 52 -18.65 -27.69 0.84
CA ASP A 52 -19.30 -27.42 2.11
C ASP A 52 -19.77 -25.95 2.18
N GLU A 53 -21.09 -25.75 2.14
CA GLU A 53 -21.67 -24.40 2.19
C GLU A 53 -21.46 -23.69 3.51
N ALA A 54 -21.30 -24.42 4.63
CA ALA A 54 -21.03 -23.82 5.93
C ALA A 54 -19.60 -23.25 5.98
N VAL A 55 -18.62 -24.00 5.47
CA VAL A 55 -17.24 -23.52 5.31
C VAL A 55 -17.19 -22.32 4.38
N ALA A 56 -17.81 -22.41 3.19
CA ALA A 56 -17.83 -21.29 2.25
C ALA A 56 -18.46 -20.03 2.86
N ALA A 57 -19.57 -20.16 3.60
CA ALA A 57 -20.22 -19.05 4.28
C ALA A 57 -19.33 -18.43 5.37
N GLU A 58 -18.68 -19.23 6.22
CA GLU A 58 -17.76 -18.73 7.25
C GLU A 58 -16.54 -18.03 6.66
N ILE A 59 -16.00 -18.52 5.55
CA ILE A 59 -14.90 -17.86 4.83
C ILE A 59 -15.36 -16.48 4.32
N ILE A 60 -16.56 -16.36 3.76
CA ILE A 60 -17.09 -15.07 3.30
C ILE A 60 -17.25 -14.10 4.47
N LEU A 61 -17.75 -14.57 5.63
CA LEU A 61 -17.86 -13.75 6.83
C LEU A 61 -16.48 -13.34 7.38
N PHE A 62 -15.51 -14.25 7.36
CA PHE A 62 -14.12 -13.95 7.71
C PHE A 62 -13.54 -12.87 6.79
N LEU A 63 -13.69 -12.99 5.47
CA LEU A 63 -13.24 -12.00 4.49
C LEU A 63 -13.93 -10.64 4.68
N ALA A 64 -15.22 -10.63 5.07
CA ALA A 64 -15.92 -9.41 5.47
C ALA A 64 -15.29 -8.79 6.71
N SER A 65 -14.92 -9.60 7.72
CA SER A 65 -14.34 -9.13 8.97
C SER A 65 -12.96 -8.48 8.81
N VAL A 66 -12.14 -8.99 7.87
CA VAL A 66 -10.81 -8.44 7.54
C VAL A 66 -10.84 -7.40 6.42
N ARG A 67 -12.03 -7.09 5.89
CA ARG A 67 -12.25 -6.11 4.81
C ARG A 67 -11.49 -6.43 3.52
N GLU A 68 -11.42 -7.70 3.17
CA GLU A 68 -10.76 -8.16 1.94
C GLU A 68 -11.61 -7.83 0.72
N ARG A 69 -11.23 -6.81 -0.06
CA ARG A 69 -12.01 -6.30 -1.20
C ARG A 69 -11.73 -7.03 -2.52
N SER A 70 -10.61 -7.74 -2.63
CA SER A 70 -10.18 -8.37 -3.88
C SER A 70 -11.15 -9.46 -4.36
N VAL A 71 -11.96 -10.01 -3.45
CA VAL A 71 -12.97 -11.04 -3.74
C VAL A 71 -14.35 -10.47 -4.07
N HIS A 72 -14.52 -9.14 -4.14
CA HIS A 72 -15.84 -8.50 -4.27
C HIS A 72 -16.64 -8.99 -5.49
N SER A 73 -16.01 -9.09 -6.66
CA SER A 73 -16.66 -9.59 -7.88
C SER A 73 -17.14 -11.03 -7.73
N LYS A 74 -16.29 -11.90 -7.17
CA LYS A 74 -16.60 -13.30 -6.89
C LYS A 74 -17.75 -13.45 -5.89
N ILE A 75 -17.75 -12.67 -4.81
CA ILE A 75 -18.83 -12.69 -3.81
C ILE A 75 -20.14 -12.18 -4.42
N LYS A 76 -20.09 -11.16 -5.28
CA LYS A 76 -21.27 -10.68 -6.01
C LYS A 76 -21.88 -11.78 -6.88
N ASP A 77 -21.07 -12.56 -7.60
CA ASP A 77 -21.56 -13.69 -8.39
C ASP A 77 -22.16 -14.80 -7.50
N LEU A 78 -21.50 -15.12 -6.39
CA LEU A 78 -21.99 -16.12 -5.41
C LEU A 78 -23.27 -15.70 -4.70
N SER A 79 -23.50 -14.40 -4.52
CA SER A 79 -24.76 -13.89 -3.95
C SER A 79 -25.99 -14.27 -4.78
N VAL A 80 -25.80 -14.55 -6.07
CA VAL A 80 -26.86 -14.98 -6.99
C VAL A 80 -26.91 -16.51 -7.12
N ARG A 81 -25.75 -17.17 -7.17
CA ARG A 81 -25.62 -18.59 -7.55
C ARG A 81 -25.38 -19.57 -6.40
N GLY A 82 -24.98 -19.09 -5.22
CA GLY A 82 -24.70 -19.94 -4.07
C GLY A 82 -25.97 -20.51 -3.42
N GLY A 83 -25.81 -21.47 -2.51
CA GLY A 83 -26.89 -21.91 -1.63
C GLY A 83 -27.25 -20.86 -0.56
N ASP A 84 -28.30 -21.12 0.21
CA ASP A 84 -28.90 -20.12 1.11
C ASP A 84 -27.92 -19.56 2.14
N ALA A 85 -27.10 -20.43 2.76
CA ALA A 85 -26.10 -20.02 3.75
C ALA A 85 -25.04 -19.08 3.14
N VAL A 86 -24.53 -19.44 1.96
CA VAL A 86 -23.55 -18.65 1.21
C VAL A 86 -24.15 -17.31 0.79
N ARG A 87 -25.38 -17.29 0.28
CA ARG A 87 -26.05 -16.05 -0.16
C ARG A 87 -26.26 -15.08 1.00
N MET A 88 -26.62 -15.58 2.18
CA MET A 88 -26.71 -14.74 3.39
C MET A 88 -25.35 -14.16 3.78
N ALA A 89 -24.29 -14.97 3.78
CA ALA A 89 -22.93 -14.49 4.05
C ALA A 89 -22.48 -13.43 3.02
N CYS A 90 -22.75 -13.66 1.73
CA CYS A 90 -22.49 -12.69 0.66
C CYS A 90 -23.22 -11.37 0.92
N THR A 91 -24.47 -11.41 1.39
CA THR A 91 -25.25 -10.21 1.72
C THR A 91 -24.59 -9.43 2.86
N GLY A 92 -24.16 -10.12 3.91
CA GLY A 92 -23.42 -9.51 5.03
C GLY A 92 -22.10 -8.87 4.57
N TYR A 93 -21.33 -9.57 3.73
CA TYR A 93 -20.11 -9.03 3.14
C TYR A 93 -20.38 -7.78 2.30
N LEU A 94 -21.32 -7.85 1.34
CA LEU A 94 -21.61 -6.75 0.42
C LEU A 94 -22.11 -5.52 1.17
N LYS A 95 -22.98 -5.72 2.17
CA LYS A 95 -23.47 -4.65 3.02
C LYS A 95 -22.35 -3.98 3.81
N THR A 96 -21.43 -4.79 4.37
CA THR A 96 -20.26 -4.28 5.08
C THR A 96 -19.37 -3.41 4.19
N MET A 97 -19.15 -3.82 2.93
CA MET A 97 -18.35 -3.03 1.98
C MET A 97 -19.06 -1.72 1.61
N GLU A 98 -20.37 -1.76 1.36
CA GLU A 98 -21.19 -0.59 1.05
C GLU A 98 -21.17 0.43 2.20
N ASP A 99 -21.36 -0.03 3.43
CA ASP A 99 -21.35 0.83 4.61
C ASP A 99 -19.98 1.49 4.82
N ASP A 100 -18.89 0.75 4.61
CA ASP A 100 -17.55 1.32 4.66
C ASP A 100 -17.32 2.35 3.55
N ASP A 101 -17.78 2.08 2.31
CA ASP A 101 -17.65 3.00 1.18
C ASP A 101 -18.42 4.31 1.40
N ALA A 102 -19.59 4.23 2.03
CA ALA A 102 -20.38 5.40 2.41
C ALA A 102 -19.70 6.24 3.51
N LEU A 103 -18.93 5.59 4.41
CA LEU A 103 -18.25 6.27 5.51
C LEU A 103 -16.96 6.98 5.09
N ILE A 104 -16.20 6.41 4.15
CA ILE A 104 -14.86 6.91 3.75
C ILE A 104 -14.83 8.42 3.48
N PRO A 105 -15.74 9.02 2.68
CA PRO A 105 -15.71 10.46 2.41
C PRO A 105 -15.78 11.31 3.68
N SER A 106 -16.72 11.00 4.58
CA SER A 106 -16.89 11.76 5.83
C SER A 106 -15.70 11.62 6.78
N LEU A 107 -15.06 10.46 6.82
CA LEU A 107 -13.85 10.27 7.62
C LEU A 107 -12.68 11.07 7.05
N PHE A 108 -12.56 11.15 5.72
CA PHE A 108 -11.57 12.01 5.10
C PHE A 108 -11.81 13.48 5.39
N ASP A 109 -13.07 13.93 5.31
CA ASP A 109 -13.43 15.32 5.62
C ASP A 109 -13.02 15.68 7.07
N ILE A 110 -13.18 14.75 8.02
CA ILE A 110 -12.72 14.93 9.40
C ILE A 110 -11.18 15.06 9.46
N VAL A 111 -10.42 14.15 8.85
CA VAL A 111 -8.95 14.20 8.94
C VAL A 111 -8.35 15.37 8.15
N GLU A 112 -9.08 15.96 7.21
CA GLU A 112 -8.63 17.13 6.45
C GLU A 112 -8.89 18.45 7.17
N HIS A 113 -9.86 18.52 8.08
CA HIS A 113 -10.33 19.80 8.65
C HIS A 113 -10.41 19.84 10.17
N GLU A 114 -10.32 18.70 10.87
CA GLU A 114 -10.38 18.62 12.34
C GLU A 114 -9.07 18.13 12.95
N ASP A 115 -8.91 18.33 14.26
CA ASP A 115 -7.75 17.92 15.03
C ASP A 115 -8.13 17.09 16.28
N GLY A 116 -7.11 16.69 17.04
CA GLY A 116 -7.29 15.98 18.31
C GLY A 116 -8.02 14.64 18.20
N HIS A 117 -8.91 14.36 19.15
CA HIS A 117 -9.54 13.03 19.31
C HIS A 117 -10.40 12.60 18.11
N ARG A 118 -11.07 13.56 17.46
CA ARG A 118 -11.91 13.26 16.28
C ARG A 118 -11.06 12.84 15.09
N PHE A 119 -9.97 13.57 14.84
CA PHE A 119 -8.96 13.18 13.85
C PHE A 119 -8.42 11.77 14.13
N MET A 120 -8.00 11.49 15.36
CA MET A 120 -7.38 10.20 15.71
C MET A 120 -8.35 9.03 15.51
N ASN A 121 -9.63 9.21 15.85
CA ASN A 121 -10.65 8.20 15.62
C ASN A 121 -10.95 7.99 14.13
N ALA A 122 -11.04 9.09 13.36
CA ALA A 122 -11.26 9.02 11.93
C ALA A 122 -10.08 8.34 11.21
N ALA A 123 -8.84 8.72 11.53
CA ALA A 123 -7.63 8.08 11.01
C ALA A 123 -7.56 6.59 11.39
N SER A 124 -7.85 6.24 12.65
CA SER A 124 -7.91 4.84 13.08
C SER A 124 -8.95 4.04 12.28
N ARG A 125 -10.12 4.62 11.99
CA ARG A 125 -11.13 3.96 11.16
C ARG A 125 -10.69 3.85 9.69
N LEU A 126 -10.18 4.93 9.09
CA LEU A 126 -9.65 4.95 7.73
C LEU A 126 -8.55 3.91 7.52
N SER A 127 -7.67 3.72 8.50
CA SER A 127 -6.58 2.74 8.42
C SER A 127 -7.07 1.32 8.16
N LYS A 128 -8.33 1.02 8.50
CA LYS A 128 -8.96 -0.29 8.31
C LYS A 128 -9.80 -0.40 7.04
N ILE A 129 -10.37 0.70 6.55
CA ILE A 129 -11.40 0.66 5.51
C ILE A 129 -11.04 1.37 4.20
N ALA A 130 -10.08 2.31 4.24
CA ALA A 130 -9.66 3.07 3.06
C ALA A 130 -9.14 2.16 1.94
N ARG A 131 -9.40 2.57 0.70
CA ARG A 131 -9.16 1.81 -0.53
C ARG A 131 -7.83 2.21 -1.17
N ALA A 132 -7.41 1.47 -2.19
CA ALA A 132 -6.16 1.76 -2.89
C ALA A 132 -6.18 3.15 -3.55
N GLU A 133 -7.31 3.53 -4.16
CA GLU A 133 -7.50 4.83 -4.79
C GLU A 133 -7.46 6.02 -3.81
N ASP A 134 -7.69 5.77 -2.52
CA ASP A 134 -7.70 6.79 -1.49
C ASP A 134 -6.27 7.15 -1.00
N VAL A 135 -5.25 6.40 -1.42
CA VAL A 135 -3.87 6.56 -0.92
C VAL A 135 -3.32 7.97 -1.15
N GLN A 136 -3.61 8.57 -2.30
CA GLN A 136 -3.14 9.92 -2.63
C GLN A 136 -3.83 10.98 -1.78
N ARG A 137 -5.12 10.79 -1.44
CA ARG A 137 -5.84 11.68 -0.51
C ARG A 137 -5.23 11.59 0.89
N ALA A 138 -4.99 10.37 1.38
CA ALA A 138 -4.34 10.13 2.67
C ALA A 138 -2.92 10.72 2.73
N ARG A 139 -2.15 10.64 1.64
CA ARG A 139 -0.83 11.25 1.51
C ARG A 139 -0.87 12.77 1.65
N ARG A 140 -1.80 13.46 1.00
CA ARG A 140 -1.92 14.92 1.13
C ARG A 140 -2.13 15.34 2.58
N THR A 141 -3.04 14.68 3.30
CA THR A 141 -3.24 14.92 4.74
C THR A 141 -1.97 14.60 5.54
N TYR A 142 -1.29 13.49 5.24
CA TYR A 142 -0.04 13.09 5.90
C TYR A 142 1.05 14.17 5.80
N GLY A 143 1.16 14.87 4.66
CA GLY A 143 2.07 16.00 4.47
C GLY A 143 1.66 17.26 5.23
N GLY A 144 0.35 17.52 5.33
CA GLY A 144 -0.20 18.71 5.98
C GLY A 144 -0.17 18.69 7.52
N VAL A 145 -0.03 17.51 8.13
CA VAL A 145 -0.06 17.35 9.59
C VAL A 145 1.32 17.05 10.19
N THR A 146 1.46 17.26 11.50
CA THR A 146 2.71 17.01 12.26
C THR A 146 2.44 16.15 13.51
N GLY A 147 3.49 15.73 14.22
CA GLY A 147 3.37 15.03 15.50
C GLY A 147 2.55 13.72 15.44
N GLU A 148 1.67 13.52 16.42
CA GLU A 148 0.86 12.31 16.55
C GLU A 148 -0.13 12.12 15.39
N MET A 149 -0.70 13.22 14.87
CA MET A 149 -1.59 13.18 13.71
C MET A 149 -0.88 12.64 12.47
N ARG A 150 0.41 13.01 12.28
CA ARG A 150 1.25 12.46 11.21
C ARG A 150 1.46 10.97 11.38
N SER A 151 1.75 10.51 12.60
CA SER A 151 1.89 9.08 12.90
C SER A 151 0.59 8.31 12.61
N ALA A 152 -0.57 8.90 12.91
CA ALA A 152 -1.86 8.29 12.61
C ALA A 152 -2.12 8.19 11.10
N MET A 153 -1.84 9.24 10.31
CA MET A 153 -1.97 9.17 8.85
C MET A 153 -0.95 8.23 8.21
N LYS A 154 0.24 8.10 8.78
CA LYS A 154 1.20 7.07 8.36
C LYS A 154 0.57 5.68 8.52
N ALA A 155 -0.06 5.40 9.66
CA ALA A 155 -0.75 4.13 9.91
C ALA A 155 -1.93 3.90 8.94
N VAL A 156 -2.61 4.97 8.50
CA VAL A 156 -3.62 4.89 7.43
C VAL A 156 -3.00 4.37 6.13
N ILE A 157 -1.93 5.00 5.68
CA ILE A 157 -1.24 4.62 4.43
C ILE A 157 -0.68 3.20 4.53
N GLU A 158 -0.04 2.84 5.65
CA GLU A 158 0.43 1.48 5.91
C GLU A 158 -0.70 0.45 5.89
N GLY A 159 -1.87 0.81 6.43
CA GLY A 159 -3.07 -0.03 6.38
C GLY A 159 -3.57 -0.26 4.94
N ILE A 160 -3.60 0.79 4.13
CA ILE A 160 -3.95 0.69 2.69
C ILE A 160 -2.96 -0.23 1.98
N ILE A 161 -1.65 -0.01 2.14
CA ILE A 161 -0.61 -0.83 1.48
C ILE A 161 -0.73 -2.30 1.89
N ARG A 162 -0.90 -2.60 3.19
CA ARG A 162 -1.00 -3.99 3.68
C ARG A 162 -2.16 -4.77 3.04
N ARG A 163 -3.27 -4.11 2.76
CA ARG A 163 -4.44 -4.72 2.10
C ARG A 163 -4.32 -4.77 0.57
N ASN A 164 -3.37 -4.05 -0.02
CA ASN A 164 -3.22 -3.92 -1.46
C ASN A 164 -1.78 -4.23 -1.86
N PRO A 165 -1.42 -5.52 -2.06
CA PRO A 165 -0.05 -5.95 -2.33
C PRO A 165 0.61 -5.29 -3.55
N SER A 166 -0.19 -4.81 -4.52
CA SER A 166 0.30 -4.05 -5.67
C SER A 166 1.01 -2.74 -5.29
N LEU A 167 0.72 -2.19 -4.11
CA LEU A 167 1.32 -0.95 -3.61
C LEU A 167 2.64 -1.18 -2.87
N GLU A 168 3.02 -2.43 -2.55
CA GLU A 168 4.20 -2.72 -1.73
C GLU A 168 5.50 -2.24 -2.41
N ALA A 169 5.56 -2.35 -3.74
CA ALA A 169 6.71 -1.88 -4.53
C ALA A 169 6.95 -0.36 -4.42
N GLU A 170 5.92 0.41 -4.08
CA GLU A 170 5.98 1.87 -3.92
C GLU A 170 5.94 2.30 -2.45
N ARG A 171 5.97 1.37 -1.48
CA ARG A 171 5.80 1.64 -0.05
C ARG A 171 6.68 2.78 0.46
N ASP A 172 7.97 2.74 0.13
CA ASP A 172 8.94 3.75 0.57
C ASP A 172 8.64 5.15 0.03
N LEU A 173 8.01 5.21 -1.14
CA LEU A 173 7.52 6.46 -1.73
C LEU A 173 6.21 6.85 -1.05
N LEU A 174 5.23 5.95 -0.97
CA LEU A 174 3.93 6.17 -0.31
C LEU A 174 4.04 6.70 1.13
N LEU A 175 5.08 6.27 1.86
CA LEU A 175 5.35 6.70 3.24
C LEU A 175 6.34 7.87 3.32
N SER A 176 6.88 8.37 2.21
CA SER A 176 7.71 9.57 2.24
C SER A 176 6.85 10.81 2.47
N ILE A 177 7.31 11.68 3.36
CA ILE A 177 6.60 12.90 3.75
C ILE A 177 6.53 13.84 2.54
N PRO A 178 5.33 14.24 2.08
CA PRO A 178 5.17 15.24 1.03
C PRO A 178 5.92 16.53 1.36
N VAL A 179 6.38 17.22 0.31
CA VAL A 179 7.14 18.46 0.44
C VAL A 179 6.17 19.63 0.36
N ILE A 180 6.39 20.67 1.17
CA ILE A 180 5.63 21.92 1.06
C ILE A 180 6.05 22.62 -0.24
N PRO A 181 5.11 23.09 -1.08
CA PRO A 181 5.45 23.78 -2.32
C PRO A 181 6.46 24.92 -2.10
N ASP A 182 7.66 24.76 -2.66
CA ASP A 182 8.71 25.79 -2.70
C ASP A 182 9.45 25.68 -4.04
N GLU A 183 9.10 26.57 -4.97
CA GLU A 183 9.59 26.52 -6.35
C GLU A 183 11.10 26.76 -6.46
N ASP A 184 11.65 27.66 -5.66
CA ASP A 184 13.09 27.94 -5.61
C ASP A 184 13.89 26.75 -5.07
N ALA A 185 13.37 26.10 -4.02
CA ALA A 185 13.99 24.88 -3.49
C ALA A 185 13.90 23.73 -4.50
N PHE A 186 12.79 23.62 -5.21
CA PHE A 186 12.61 22.62 -6.25
C PHE A 186 13.57 22.86 -7.43
N ASP A 187 13.73 24.10 -7.89
CA ASP A 187 14.68 24.49 -8.94
C ASP A 187 16.13 24.10 -8.60
N ARG A 188 16.56 24.41 -7.39
CA ARG A 188 17.88 24.01 -6.88
C ARG A 188 18.02 22.50 -6.81
N PHE A 189 16.96 21.80 -6.40
CA PHE A 189 16.96 20.34 -6.37
C PHE A 189 17.12 19.76 -7.78
N LEU A 190 16.32 20.22 -8.75
CA LEU A 190 16.38 19.78 -10.15
C LEU A 190 17.79 19.96 -10.71
N THR A 191 18.38 21.15 -10.55
CA THR A 191 19.74 21.44 -11.01
C THR A 191 20.78 20.48 -10.41
N ASN A 192 20.77 20.31 -9.08
CA ASN A 192 21.73 19.46 -8.39
C ASN A 192 21.56 17.97 -8.72
N ALA A 193 20.32 17.50 -8.87
CA ALA A 193 20.00 16.12 -9.18
C ALA A 193 20.38 15.78 -10.64
N THR A 194 20.08 16.68 -11.58
CA THR A 194 20.52 16.56 -12.97
C THR A 194 22.04 16.55 -13.05
N ASP A 195 22.74 17.47 -12.39
CA ASP A 195 24.21 17.47 -12.35
C ASP A 195 24.78 16.16 -11.77
N TYR A 196 24.15 15.60 -10.75
CA TYR A 196 24.56 14.33 -10.20
C TYR A 196 24.43 13.20 -11.24
N ILE A 197 23.29 13.08 -11.92
CA ILE A 197 23.03 11.98 -12.86
C ILE A 197 23.78 12.20 -14.19
N ASP A 198 23.60 13.36 -14.80
CA ASP A 198 24.08 13.68 -16.13
C ASP A 198 25.60 13.90 -16.18
N VAL A 199 26.17 14.48 -15.11
CA VAL A 199 27.61 14.74 -15.05
C VAL A 199 28.32 13.67 -14.24
N ARG A 200 27.93 13.46 -12.99
CA ARG A 200 28.73 12.59 -12.10
C ARG A 200 28.54 11.12 -12.40
N TYR A 201 27.30 10.64 -12.52
CA TYR A 201 27.02 9.24 -12.82
C TYR A 201 27.47 8.89 -14.24
N ARG A 202 27.07 9.68 -15.24
CA ARG A 202 27.42 9.42 -16.66
C ARG A 202 28.92 9.41 -16.93
N ARG A 203 29.73 10.25 -16.26
CA ARG A 203 31.18 10.28 -16.50
C ARG A 203 31.95 9.22 -15.73
N ASN A 204 31.52 8.86 -14.52
CA ASN A 204 32.34 8.05 -13.61
C ASN A 204 31.86 6.60 -13.43
N VAL A 205 30.57 6.35 -13.64
CA VAL A 205 29.92 5.06 -13.37
C VAL A 205 29.45 4.41 -14.67
N PHE A 206 28.68 5.14 -15.47
CA PHE A 206 28.12 4.63 -16.73
C PHE A 206 29.15 3.95 -17.67
N PRO A 207 30.36 4.49 -17.91
CA PRO A 207 31.31 3.88 -18.84
C PRO A 207 31.88 2.54 -18.35
N LYS A 208 31.72 2.22 -17.05
CA LYS A 208 32.25 1.00 -16.45
C LYS A 208 31.23 -0.11 -16.59
N ARG A 209 31.67 -1.30 -17.03
CA ARG A 209 30.85 -2.53 -17.04
C ARG A 209 30.75 -3.19 -15.66
N GLY A 210 31.74 -2.97 -14.82
CA GLY A 210 31.79 -3.48 -13.45
C GLY A 210 32.07 -2.37 -12.45
N ILE A 211 31.43 -2.45 -11.30
CA ILE A 211 31.58 -1.51 -10.19
C ILE A 211 31.71 -2.26 -8.87
N SER A 212 32.36 -1.65 -7.87
CA SER A 212 32.44 -2.28 -6.56
C SER A 212 31.11 -2.20 -5.82
N ALA A 213 30.88 -3.15 -4.90
CA ALA A 213 29.68 -3.18 -4.08
C ALA A 213 29.44 -1.87 -3.31
N LYS A 214 30.51 -1.25 -2.80
CA LYS A 214 30.45 0.03 -2.08
C LYS A 214 29.98 1.17 -3.00
N VAL A 215 30.53 1.24 -4.20
CA VAL A 215 30.13 2.27 -5.19
C VAL A 215 28.68 2.06 -5.60
N ARG A 216 28.27 0.81 -5.89
CA ARG A 216 26.87 0.50 -6.23
C ARG A 216 25.91 0.95 -5.14
N SER A 217 26.19 0.60 -3.88
CA SER A 217 25.34 0.99 -2.75
C SER A 217 25.21 2.51 -2.64
N ASN A 218 26.32 3.24 -2.67
CA ASN A 218 26.31 4.70 -2.56
C ASN A 218 25.51 5.38 -3.67
N VAL A 219 25.61 4.86 -4.90
CA VAL A 219 24.85 5.40 -6.03
C VAL A 219 23.37 5.04 -5.91
N ALA A 220 23.05 3.79 -5.58
CA ALA A 220 21.67 3.36 -5.37
C ALA A 220 20.98 4.21 -4.29
N ASP A 221 21.67 4.50 -3.19
CA ASP A 221 21.17 5.38 -2.13
C ASP A 221 20.93 6.82 -2.63
N ALA A 222 21.81 7.34 -3.47
CA ALA A 222 21.66 8.67 -4.06
C ALA A 222 20.47 8.72 -5.02
N LEU A 223 20.34 7.74 -5.93
CA LEU A 223 19.20 7.63 -6.85
C LEU A 223 17.88 7.46 -6.08
N ALA A 224 17.86 6.65 -5.03
CA ALA A 224 16.69 6.47 -4.18
C ALA A 224 16.27 7.78 -3.47
N LYS A 225 17.23 8.58 -3.00
CA LYS A 225 16.96 9.91 -2.41
C LYS A 225 16.39 10.88 -3.45
N ILE A 226 16.95 10.90 -4.66
CA ILE A 226 16.45 11.72 -5.77
C ILE A 226 15.03 11.28 -6.12
N ARG A 227 14.79 9.97 -6.32
CA ARG A 227 13.47 9.38 -6.60
C ARG A 227 12.43 9.80 -5.57
N ARG A 228 12.76 9.69 -4.29
CA ARG A 228 11.86 10.04 -3.20
C ARG A 228 11.53 11.54 -3.19
N ARG A 229 12.54 12.40 -3.34
CA ARG A 229 12.30 13.85 -3.41
C ARG A 229 11.45 14.21 -4.62
N LEU A 230 11.77 13.67 -5.79
CA LEU A 230 11.04 13.89 -7.03
C LEU A 230 9.58 13.44 -6.90
N TYR A 231 9.34 12.24 -6.37
CA TYR A 231 7.99 11.75 -6.09
C TYR A 231 7.18 12.72 -5.22
N ASN A 232 7.78 13.25 -4.15
CA ASN A 232 7.09 14.18 -3.26
C ASN A 232 6.83 15.55 -3.88
N GLU A 233 7.60 15.96 -4.90
CA GLU A 233 7.39 17.22 -5.63
C GLU A 233 6.33 17.06 -6.72
N ALA A 234 6.04 15.83 -7.17
CA ALA A 234 4.97 15.54 -8.14
C ALA A 234 3.61 16.04 -7.64
N ASP A 235 3.37 15.94 -6.32
CA ASP A 235 2.17 16.45 -5.65
C ASP A 235 2.02 17.99 -5.78
N ASN A 236 3.12 18.70 -6.08
CA ASN A 236 3.19 20.16 -6.12
C ASN A 236 3.24 20.75 -7.53
N LEU A 237 3.39 19.94 -8.58
CA LEU A 237 3.61 20.43 -9.95
C LEU A 237 2.51 21.39 -10.45
N ALA A 238 1.26 21.20 -10.00
CA ALA A 238 0.15 22.09 -10.33
C ALA A 238 0.31 23.53 -9.79
N TYR A 239 1.22 23.74 -8.83
CA TYR A 239 1.53 25.04 -8.25
C TYR A 239 2.78 25.70 -8.85
N TYR A 240 3.52 25.00 -9.71
CA TYR A 240 4.74 25.48 -10.34
C TYR A 240 4.50 25.91 -11.79
N ASP A 241 5.46 26.64 -12.36
CA ASP A 241 5.41 26.97 -13.77
C ASP A 241 5.62 25.75 -14.71
N LEU A 242 5.40 25.98 -16.00
CA LEU A 242 5.59 24.94 -17.02
C LEU A 242 7.06 24.50 -17.15
N ASP A 243 8.03 25.39 -16.90
CA ASP A 243 9.47 25.05 -16.93
C ASP A 243 9.80 23.98 -15.89
N LYS A 244 9.25 24.08 -14.67
CA LYS A 244 9.45 23.07 -13.62
C LYS A 244 8.86 21.72 -13.98
N SER A 245 7.72 21.72 -14.68
CA SER A 245 7.09 20.48 -15.15
C SER A 245 7.94 19.79 -16.22
N ASP A 246 8.47 20.54 -17.19
CA ASP A 246 9.34 20.00 -18.22
C ASP A 246 10.64 19.43 -17.63
N ARG A 247 11.25 20.15 -16.69
CA ARG A 247 12.47 19.72 -16.00
C ARG A 247 12.24 18.55 -15.04
N PHE A 248 11.05 18.45 -14.45
CA PHE A 248 10.63 17.28 -13.69
C PHE A 248 10.61 16.03 -14.56
N GLU A 249 10.02 16.10 -15.76
CA GLU A 249 9.96 14.99 -16.71
C GLU A 249 11.36 14.60 -17.22
N GLU A 250 12.21 15.59 -17.52
CA GLU A 250 13.60 15.36 -17.90
C GLU A 250 14.36 14.59 -16.82
N LEU A 251 14.30 15.05 -15.56
CA LEU A 251 14.96 14.38 -14.45
C LEU A 251 14.37 12.99 -14.19
N SER A 252 13.06 12.81 -14.34
CA SER A 252 12.40 11.51 -14.24
C SER A 252 12.96 10.51 -15.25
N GLY A 253 13.13 10.94 -16.51
CA GLY A 253 13.76 10.15 -17.56
C GLY A 253 15.21 9.80 -17.27
N LEU A 254 16.01 10.77 -16.82
CA LEU A 254 17.41 10.55 -16.43
C LEU A 254 17.54 9.56 -15.27
N LEU A 255 16.68 9.68 -14.26
CA LEU A 255 16.65 8.80 -13.10
C LEU A 255 16.29 7.36 -13.48
N ALA A 256 15.29 7.18 -14.34
CA ALA A 256 14.90 5.85 -14.84
C ALA A 256 16.07 5.20 -15.61
N TRP A 257 16.70 5.96 -16.51
CA TRP A 257 17.88 5.50 -17.26
C TRP A 257 19.03 5.09 -16.34
N ALA A 258 19.40 5.95 -15.39
CA ALA A 258 20.51 5.70 -14.48
C ALA A 258 20.26 4.49 -13.57
N SER A 259 19.01 4.30 -13.14
CA SER A 259 18.61 3.16 -12.31
C SER A 259 18.74 1.84 -13.10
N ALA A 260 18.24 1.82 -14.34
CA ALA A 260 18.35 0.65 -15.21
C ALA A 260 19.82 0.30 -15.52
N ASP A 261 20.65 1.29 -15.89
CA ASP A 261 22.08 1.06 -16.14
C ASP A 261 22.80 0.54 -14.89
N LEU A 262 22.45 1.04 -13.69
CA LEU A 262 23.06 0.59 -12.44
C LEU A 262 22.70 -0.86 -12.12
N GLU A 263 21.45 -1.25 -12.38
CA GLU A 263 20.97 -2.63 -12.19
C GLU A 263 21.77 -3.61 -13.04
N ASP A 264 22.05 -3.26 -14.29
CA ASP A 264 22.79 -4.05 -15.27
C ASP A 264 24.31 -4.15 -15.00
N LYS A 265 24.87 -3.36 -14.07
CA LYS A 265 26.31 -3.43 -13.77
C LYS A 265 26.69 -4.74 -13.07
N SER A 266 27.79 -5.33 -13.52
CA SER A 266 28.46 -6.41 -12.77
C SER A 266 29.06 -5.88 -11.46
N VAL A 267 28.82 -6.59 -10.36
CA VAL A 267 29.27 -6.17 -9.02
C VAL A 267 30.38 -7.08 -8.54
N PHE A 268 31.50 -6.49 -8.14
CA PHE A 268 32.59 -7.20 -7.48
C PHE A 268 32.76 -6.73 -6.04
N LYS A 269 33.26 -7.61 -5.17
CA LYS A 269 33.66 -7.24 -3.82
C LYS A 269 35.04 -6.60 -3.89
N ASP A 270 35.21 -5.49 -3.18
CA ASP A 270 36.55 -4.95 -2.91
C ASP A 270 37.20 -5.91 -1.89
N ASP A 271 38.38 -6.45 -2.22
CA ASP A 271 39.22 -7.23 -1.30
C ASP A 271 39.74 -6.37 -0.14
#